data_AF-A0A543DWJ4-F1
#
_entry.id   AF-A0A543DWJ4-F1
#
_cell.length_a   1.000
_cell.length_b   1.000
_cell.length_c   1.000
_cell.angle_alpha   90.00
_cell.angle_beta   90.00
_cell.angle_gamma   90.00
#
_symmetry.space_group_name_H-M   'P 1'
#
loop_
_entity.id
_entity.type
_entity.pdbx_description
1 polymer ?
#
loop_
_entity_poly.entity_id
_entity_poly.type
_entity_poly.pdbx_seq_one_letter_code
_entity_poly.pdbx_strand_id
1 'polypeptide(L)'
;MGEDRTGRDDSLDLSARARAYELVRAALSDRDQGREGAAARSAAGDVLAEDGVEGLADVAVDLALRLASALERIAADQGLAAVDLAEVWFAD
;
A
#
# COMPACT_ATOMS: atom_id res chain seq x y z
N MET A 1 25.34 -9.83 -36.34
CA MET A 1 24.83 -10.56 -35.17
C MET A 1 25.08 -9.70 -33.95
N GLY A 2 24.06 -9.03 -33.44
CA GLY A 2 24.07 -8.28 -32.18
C GLY A 2 22.78 -8.64 -31.47
N GLU A 3 22.90 -9.21 -30.27
CA GLU A 3 21.85 -9.98 -29.63
C GLU A 3 20.82 -9.09 -28.94
N ASP A 4 19.56 -9.41 -29.23
CA ASP A 4 18.31 -8.86 -28.71
C ASP A 4 18.08 -9.35 -27.26
N ARG A 5 18.95 -8.97 -26.32
CA ARG A 5 18.95 -9.49 -24.94
C ARG A 5 18.19 -8.65 -23.90
N THR A 6 17.74 -7.44 -24.23
CA THR A 6 17.12 -6.54 -23.24
C THR A 6 15.64 -6.82 -22.99
N GLY A 7 14.90 -7.32 -23.98
CA GLY A 7 13.44 -7.52 -23.84
C GLY A 7 13.01 -8.65 -22.89
N ARG A 8 13.89 -9.61 -22.60
CA ARG A 8 13.57 -10.80 -21.79
C ARG A 8 13.75 -10.58 -20.28
N ASP A 9 14.73 -9.76 -19.87
CA ASP A 9 14.93 -9.44 -18.46
C ASP A 9 13.85 -8.46 -17.94
N ASP A 10 13.46 -7.46 -18.73
CA ASP A 10 12.38 -6.52 -18.37
C ASP A 10 11.02 -7.22 -18.25
N SER A 11 10.75 -8.23 -19.08
CA SER A 11 9.49 -8.99 -19.02
C SER A 11 9.46 -10.00 -17.86
N LEU A 12 10.62 -10.49 -17.41
CA LEU A 12 10.73 -11.28 -16.19
C LEU A 12 10.52 -10.40 -14.94
N ASP A 13 11.05 -9.19 -14.93
CA ASP A 13 10.84 -8.20 -13.86
C ASP A 13 9.37 -7.78 -13.75
N LEU A 14 8.72 -7.47 -14.88
CA LEU A 14 7.29 -7.17 -14.93
C LEU A 14 6.41 -8.36 -14.49
N SER A 15 6.79 -9.59 -14.88
CA SER A 15 6.07 -10.80 -14.48
C SER A 15 6.22 -11.09 -12.98
N ALA A 16 7.41 -10.89 -12.42
CA ALA A 16 7.67 -11.02 -11.00
C ALA A 16 6.88 -9.97 -10.20
N ARG A 17 6.84 -8.72 -10.69
CA ARG A 17 6.08 -7.62 -10.09
C ARG A 17 4.57 -7.89 -10.12
N ALA A 18 4.04 -8.34 -11.27
CA ALA A 18 2.63 -8.72 -11.38
C ALA A 18 2.25 -9.88 -10.46
N ARG A 19 3.15 -10.86 -10.29
CA ARG A 19 2.93 -11.99 -9.38
C ARG A 19 2.99 -11.57 -7.91
N ALA A 20 3.90 -10.68 -7.54
CA ALA A 20 3.96 -10.09 -6.20
C ALA A 20 2.67 -9.30 -5.91
N TYR A 21 2.20 -8.52 -6.88
CA TYR A 21 0.95 -7.77 -6.80
C TYR A 21 -0.26 -8.68 -6.56
N GLU A 22 -0.43 -9.75 -7.34
CA GLU A 22 -1.52 -10.71 -7.15
C GLU A 22 -1.48 -11.42 -5.78
N LEU A 23 -0.29 -11.75 -5.28
CA LEU A 23 -0.14 -12.36 -3.96
C LEU A 23 -0.48 -11.39 -2.82
N VAL A 24 -0.08 -10.12 -2.93
CA VAL A 24 -0.41 -9.07 -1.96
C VAL A 24 -1.91 -8.77 -2.00
N ARG A 25 -2.48 -8.62 -3.20
CA ARG A 25 -3.92 -8.40 -3.39
C ARG A 25 -4.75 -9.54 -2.82
N ALA A 26 -4.36 -10.79 -3.06
CA ALA A 26 -5.03 -11.95 -2.48
C ALA A 26 -4.96 -11.95 -0.95
N ALA A 27 -3.78 -11.64 -0.37
CA ALA A 27 -3.61 -11.56 1.08
C ALA A 27 -4.39 -10.40 1.72
N LEU A 28 -4.52 -9.27 1.03
CA LEU A 28 -5.34 -8.12 1.47
C LEU A 28 -6.84 -8.38 1.30
N SER A 29 -7.25 -9.17 0.30
CA SER A 29 -8.65 -9.53 0.06
C SER A 29 -9.16 -10.64 0.98
N ASP A 30 -8.26 -11.50 1.48
CA ASP A 30 -8.57 -12.58 2.43
C ASP A 30 -8.68 -12.08 3.88
N ARG A 31 -8.12 -10.90 4.19
CA ARG A 31 -8.39 -10.24 5.47
C ARG A 31 -9.85 -9.78 5.49
N ASP A 32 -10.52 -10.03 6.60
CA ASP A 32 -11.93 -9.73 6.86
C ASP A 32 -12.19 -8.20 6.85
N GLN A 33 -12.11 -7.59 5.67
CA GLN A 33 -12.24 -6.14 5.44
C GLN A 33 -13.62 -5.62 5.83
N GLY A 34 -14.61 -6.51 5.97
CA GLY A 34 -15.97 -6.17 6.36
C GLY A 34 -16.06 -5.66 7.80
N ARG A 35 -15.34 -6.28 8.74
CA ARG A 35 -15.43 -5.92 10.17
C ARG A 35 -14.47 -4.78 10.53
N GLU A 36 -13.24 -4.85 10.03
CA GLU A 36 -12.22 -3.81 10.28
C GLU A 36 -12.56 -2.51 9.55
N GLY A 37 -13.07 -2.59 8.32
CA GLY A 37 -13.52 -1.41 7.56
C GLY A 37 -14.75 -0.73 8.17
N ALA A 38 -15.65 -1.48 8.81
CA ALA A 38 -16.79 -0.91 9.54
C ALA A 38 -16.34 -0.14 10.79
N ALA A 39 -15.39 -0.69 11.55
CA ALA A 39 -14.83 -0.03 12.73
C ALA A 39 -14.09 1.27 12.35
N ALA A 40 -13.25 1.23 11.30
CA ALA A 40 -12.55 2.42 10.81
C ALA A 40 -13.52 3.51 10.35
N ARG A 41 -14.61 3.13 9.65
CA ARG A 41 -15.64 4.07 9.22
C ARG A 41 -16.44 4.64 10.40
N SER A 42 -16.69 3.86 11.44
CA SER A 42 -17.30 4.34 12.68
C SER A 42 -16.41 5.39 13.36
N ALA A 43 -15.13 5.08 13.55
CA ALA A 43 -14.18 6.01 14.18
C ALA A 43 -14.03 7.33 13.38
N ALA A 44 -14.00 7.25 12.05
CA ALA A 44 -14.01 8.45 11.21
C ALA A 44 -15.31 9.27 11.37
N GLY A 45 -16.46 8.60 11.56
CA GLY A 45 -17.73 9.23 11.86
C GLY A 45 -17.74 9.93 13.22
N ASP A 46 -17.13 9.31 14.23
CA ASP A 46 -17.01 9.89 15.58
C ASP A 46 -16.13 11.15 15.56
N VAL A 47 -14.95 11.09 14.93
CA VAL A 47 -14.07 12.27 14.77
C VAL A 47 -14.75 13.39 13.98
N LEU A 48 -15.49 13.04 12.92
CA LEU A 48 -16.24 14.05 12.17
C LEU A 48 -17.33 14.72 13.02
N ALA A 49 -17.96 13.97 13.92
CA ALA A 49 -19.00 14.49 14.82
C ALA A 49 -18.41 15.36 15.94
N GLU A 50 -17.23 15.02 16.46
CA GLU A 50 -16.57 15.69 17.57
C GLU A 50 -15.76 16.91 17.13
N ASP A 51 -14.91 16.76 16.11
CA ASP A 51 -13.91 17.74 15.69
C ASP A 51 -14.17 18.32 14.29
N GLY A 52 -15.21 17.85 13.60
CA GLY A 52 -15.58 18.32 12.28
C GLY A 52 -14.61 17.89 11.17
N VAL A 53 -14.74 18.53 10.02
CA VAL A 53 -13.94 18.20 8.82
C VAL A 53 -12.46 18.48 9.01
N GLU A 54 -12.11 19.52 9.78
CA GLU A 54 -10.72 19.89 10.06
C GLU A 54 -10.03 18.82 10.92
N GLY A 55 -10.65 18.39 12.03
CA GLY A 55 -10.10 17.30 12.85
C GLY A 55 -10.02 15.97 12.10
N LEU A 56 -11.01 15.66 11.26
CA LEU A 56 -10.94 14.48 10.41
C LEU A 56 -9.78 14.56 9.39
N ALA A 57 -9.52 15.74 8.82
CA ALA A 57 -8.41 15.96 7.90
C ALA A 57 -7.06 15.79 8.61
N ASP A 58 -6.90 16.33 9.83
CA ASP A 58 -5.69 16.17 10.63
C ASP A 58 -5.41 14.70 10.94
N VAL A 59 -6.42 13.94 11.35
CA VAL A 59 -6.30 12.50 11.61
C VAL A 59 -5.91 11.74 10.33
N ALA A 60 -6.49 12.10 9.18
CA ALA A 60 -6.15 11.47 7.90
C ALA A 60 -4.69 11.74 7.50
N VAL A 61 -4.20 12.97 7.73
CA VAL A 61 -2.80 13.33 7.48
C VAL A 61 -1.86 12.56 8.42
N ASP A 62 -2.17 12.49 9.72
CA ASP A 62 -1.37 11.73 10.69
C ASP A 62 -1.31 10.24 10.31
N LEU A 63 -2.44 9.66 9.93
CA LEU A 63 -2.50 8.26 9.49
C LEU A 63 -1.65 8.03 8.23
N ALA A 64 -1.69 8.94 7.26
CA ALA A 64 -0.87 8.86 6.05
C ALA A 64 0.63 8.93 6.36
N LEU A 65 1.05 9.81 7.28
CA LEU A 65 2.45 9.93 7.72
C LEU A 65 2.93 8.66 8.44
N ARG A 66 2.09 8.08 9.31
CA ARG A 66 2.38 6.80 9.97
C ARG A 66 2.50 5.66 8.99
N LEU A 67 1.63 5.63 7.98
CA LEU A 67 1.68 4.63 6.92
C LEU A 67 2.96 4.75 6.10
N ALA A 68 3.33 5.97 5.69
CA ALA A 68 4.60 6.22 5.00
C ALA A 68 5.81 5.76 5.84
N SER A 69 5.84 6.12 7.14
CA SER A 69 6.90 5.68 8.06
C SER A 69 6.96 4.16 8.20
N ALA A 70 5.81 3.49 8.22
CA ALA A 70 5.73 2.04 8.29
C ALA A 70 6.27 1.38 7.01
N LEU A 71 5.93 1.93 5.84
CA LEU A 71 6.43 1.46 4.55
C LEU A 71 7.95 1.64 4.45
N GLU A 72 8.48 2.80 4.86
CA GLU A 72 9.92 3.05 4.90
C GLU A 72 10.66 2.04 5.78
N ARG A 73 10.12 1.74 6.96
CA ARG A 73 10.71 0.73 7.86
C ARG A 73 10.71 -0.65 7.23
N ILE A 74 9.59 -1.09 6.66
CA ILE A 74 9.49 -2.41 6.02
C ILE A 74 10.45 -2.49 4.83
N ALA A 75 10.52 -1.44 4.02
CA ALA A 75 11.43 -1.38 2.89
C ALA A 75 12.89 -1.46 3.35
N ALA A 76 13.26 -0.72 4.39
CA ALA A 76 14.59 -0.78 4.99
C ALA A 76 14.93 -2.19 5.51
N ASP A 77 14.00 -2.84 6.21
CA ASP A 77 14.16 -4.21 6.72
C ASP A 77 14.37 -5.24 5.59
N GLN A 78 13.82 -4.97 4.40
CA GLN A 78 13.90 -5.85 3.23
C GLN A 78 14.97 -5.42 2.21
N GLY A 79 15.69 -4.32 2.46
CA GLY A 79 16.66 -3.77 1.51
C GLY A 79 16.04 -3.22 0.22
N LEU A 80 14.78 -2.79 0.26
CA LEU A 80 14.02 -2.23 -0.85
C LEU A 80 13.90 -0.71 -0.72
N ALA A 81 13.53 -0.03 -1.83
CA ALA A 81 13.09 1.35 -1.74
C ALA A 81 11.61 1.40 -1.30
N ALA A 82 11.28 2.35 -0.42
CA ALA A 82 9.91 2.51 0.08
C ALA A 82 8.89 2.80 -1.03
N VAL A 83 9.34 3.45 -2.11
CA VAL A 83 8.52 3.74 -3.29
C VAL A 83 8.09 2.47 -4.01
N ASP A 84 8.95 1.46 -4.12
CA ASP A 84 8.62 0.19 -4.78
C ASP A 84 7.54 -0.57 -3.99
N LEU A 85 7.64 -0.51 -2.65
CA LEU A 85 6.62 -1.10 -1.77
C LEU A 85 5.29 -0.36 -1.86
N ALA A 86 5.32 0.97 -1.93
CA ALA A 86 4.13 1.80 -2.11
C ALA A 86 3.44 1.52 -3.46
N GLU A 87 4.20 1.36 -4.55
CA GLU A 87 3.66 1.01 -5.86
C GLU A 87 2.87 -0.30 -5.83
N VAL A 88 3.36 -1.32 -5.12
CA VAL A 88 2.66 -2.61 -5.00
C VAL A 88 1.45 -2.52 -4.08
N TRP A 89 1.55 -1.78 -2.98
CA TRP A 89 0.50 -1.71 -1.96
C TRP A 89 -0.70 -0.86 -2.39
N PHE A 90 -0.46 0.19 -3.18
CA PHE A 90 -1.50 1.13 -3.62
C PHE A 90 -1.88 1.00 -5.10
N ALA A 91 -1.29 0.05 -5.84
CA ALA A 91 -1.77 -0.26 -7.18
C ALA A 91 -3.19 -0.86 -7.12
N ASP A 92 -4.07 -0.39 -7.99
CA ASP A 92 -5.48 -0.78 -8.13
C ASP A 92 -5.67 -2.14 -8.85
#